data_AF-A0A4D6HDC7-F1
#
_entry.id   AF-A0A4D6HDC7-F1
#
_cell.length_a   1.000
_cell.length_b   1.000
_cell.length_c   1.000
_cell.angle_alpha   90.00
_cell.angle_beta   90.00
_cell.angle_gamma   90.00
#
_symmetry.space_group_name_H-M   'P 1'
#
loop_
_entity.id
_entity.type
_entity.pdbx_description
1 polymer ?
#
loop_
_entity_poly.entity_id
_entity_poly.type
_entity_poly.pdbx_seq_one_letter_code
_entity_poly.pdbx_strand_id
1 'polypeptide(L)'
;MNEGTRVFDGDDADPDEAVVVWRPEGTTIADWEYEADGETYTTAESNPDYDPDEQLVLLSFVDDLDEHWGAWTAHDPDELYEGVQEHDVPHYGFPEGRLVEADTDEGDVDGDDAVEVPAEFETIRERLEENGFTVEVDEEAAELYVEKYGTEYVVAADGTVTGDEGLRNRVTSIVNRYL
;
A
#
# COMPACT_ATOMS: atom_id res chain seq x y z
N MET A 1 13.50 3.58 -2.05
CA MET A 1 13.23 2.48 -1.12
C MET A 1 13.99 2.71 0.18
N ASN A 2 13.28 2.73 1.31
CA ASN A 2 13.84 2.90 2.66
C ASN A 2 13.42 1.71 3.54
N GLU A 3 13.97 1.60 4.74
CA GLU A 3 13.48 0.65 5.75
C GLU A 3 11.98 0.86 6.02
N GLY A 4 11.24 -0.22 6.25
CA GLY A 4 9.80 -0.23 6.45
C GLY A 4 8.97 -0.18 5.16
N THR A 5 9.59 0.11 4.00
CA THR A 5 8.89 0.05 2.71
C THR A 5 8.45 -1.38 2.39
N ARG A 6 7.18 -1.54 2.02
CA ARG A 6 6.64 -2.80 1.51
C ARG A 6 6.98 -2.97 0.04
N VAL A 7 7.33 -4.19 -0.36
CA VAL A 7 7.84 -4.49 -1.71
C VAL A 7 7.37 -5.86 -2.19
N PHE A 8 7.36 -6.02 -3.50
CA PHE A 8 7.21 -7.29 -4.20
C PHE A 8 8.44 -7.59 -5.04
N ASP A 9 8.72 -8.89 -5.24
CA ASP A 9 9.70 -9.33 -6.22
C ASP A 9 9.12 -9.17 -7.64
N GLY A 10 9.67 -8.24 -8.42
CA GLY A 10 9.18 -7.95 -9.77
C GLY A 10 9.47 -9.06 -10.81
N ASP A 11 10.38 -9.98 -10.49
CA ASP A 11 10.71 -11.12 -11.34
C ASP A 11 9.83 -12.35 -11.04
N ASP A 12 9.09 -12.35 -9.93
CA ASP A 12 8.11 -13.38 -9.61
C ASP A 12 6.73 -13.02 -10.19
N ALA A 13 6.02 -14.04 -10.70
CA ALA A 13 4.69 -13.87 -11.27
C ALA A 13 3.58 -13.89 -10.20
N ASP A 14 3.87 -14.40 -9.00
CA ASP A 14 2.97 -14.45 -7.85
C ASP A 14 3.76 -14.16 -6.55
N PRO A 15 4.33 -12.94 -6.42
CA PRO A 15 5.23 -12.61 -5.31
C PRO A 15 4.48 -12.50 -3.98
N ASP A 16 5.10 -13.00 -2.92
CA ASP A 16 4.69 -12.69 -1.55
C ASP A 16 5.13 -11.28 -1.15
N GLU A 17 4.34 -10.60 -0.31
CA GLU A 17 4.67 -9.27 0.19
C GLU A 17 5.85 -9.34 1.17
N ALA A 18 6.81 -8.43 1.01
CA ALA A 18 7.97 -8.30 1.87
C ALA A 18 8.15 -6.87 2.38
N VAL A 19 8.93 -6.73 3.44
CA VAL A 19 9.29 -5.43 4.04
C VAL A 19 10.80 -5.28 4.00
N VAL A 20 11.25 -4.10 3.58
CA VAL A 20 12.66 -3.72 3.63
C VAL A 20 13.07 -3.51 5.08
N VAL A 21 13.98 -4.34 5.57
CA VAL A 21 14.44 -4.29 6.97
C VAL A 21 15.76 -3.55 7.10
N TRP A 22 16.56 -3.48 6.04
CA TRP A 22 17.83 -2.75 6.04
C TRP A 22 18.31 -2.40 4.63
N ARG A 23 18.81 -1.17 4.44
CA ARG A 23 19.45 -0.74 3.19
C ARG A 23 20.83 -0.10 3.45
N PRO A 24 21.91 -0.89 3.55
CA PRO A 24 23.24 -0.35 3.84
C PRO A 24 23.79 0.56 2.73
N GLU A 25 24.17 1.79 3.07
CA GLU A 25 24.84 2.69 2.14
C GLU A 25 26.19 2.12 1.68
N GLY A 26 26.38 2.01 0.37
CA GLY A 26 27.66 1.62 -0.24
C GLY A 26 27.99 0.13 -0.17
N THR A 27 27.04 -0.72 0.23
CA THR A 27 27.15 -2.18 0.13
C THR A 27 26.39 -2.66 -1.10
N THR A 28 27.02 -3.52 -1.89
CA THR A 28 26.46 -4.06 -3.13
C THR A 28 25.98 -5.50 -2.96
N ILE A 29 25.24 -6.02 -3.94
CA ILE A 29 24.83 -7.42 -3.96
C ILE A 29 26.02 -8.39 -4.08
N ALA A 30 27.20 -7.94 -4.50
CA ALA A 30 28.42 -8.75 -4.50
C ALA A 30 29.12 -8.82 -3.13
N ASP A 31 28.82 -7.89 -2.22
CA ASP A 31 29.45 -7.82 -0.89
C ASP A 31 28.71 -8.67 0.16
N TRP A 32 27.46 -9.06 -0.11
CA TRP A 32 26.62 -9.82 0.82
C TRP A 32 26.65 -11.30 0.53
N GLU A 33 27.03 -12.10 1.54
CA GLU A 33 27.12 -13.55 1.48
C GLU A 33 26.06 -14.20 2.37
N TYR A 34 25.53 -15.34 1.94
CA TYR A 34 24.63 -16.19 2.71
C TYR A 34 24.96 -17.68 2.48
N GLU A 35 24.55 -18.54 3.41
CA GLU A 35 24.75 -19.99 3.29
C GLU A 35 23.47 -20.68 2.80
N ALA A 36 23.57 -21.45 1.71
CA ALA A 36 22.50 -22.31 1.22
C ALA A 36 23.09 -23.66 0.78
N ASP A 37 22.41 -24.76 1.09
CA ASP A 37 22.84 -26.13 0.77
C ASP A 37 24.28 -26.50 1.24
N GLY A 38 24.79 -25.80 2.26
CA GLY A 38 26.15 -25.99 2.79
C GLY A 38 27.24 -25.35 1.95
N GLU A 39 26.88 -24.50 0.98
CA GLU A 39 27.75 -23.65 0.19
C GLU A 39 27.46 -22.17 0.49
N THR A 40 28.47 -21.31 0.33
CA THR A 40 28.33 -19.86 0.49
C THR A 40 28.10 -19.23 -0.88
N TYR A 41 27.08 -18.39 -0.98
CA TYR A 41 26.73 -17.64 -2.18
C TYR A 41 26.64 -16.16 -1.86
N THR A 42 27.00 -15.34 -2.84
CA THR A 42 26.64 -13.93 -2.81
C THR A 42 25.22 -13.70 -3.35
N THR A 43 24.60 -12.58 -2.97
CA THR A 43 23.35 -12.14 -3.61
C THR A 43 23.52 -12.00 -5.12
N ALA A 44 24.67 -11.48 -5.59
CA ALA A 44 25.00 -11.37 -7.01
C ALA A 44 25.02 -12.72 -7.74
N GLU A 45 25.62 -13.77 -7.15
CA GLU A 45 25.64 -15.12 -7.75
C GLU A 45 24.24 -15.72 -7.91
N SER A 46 23.31 -15.31 -7.07
CA SER A 46 21.91 -15.75 -7.08
C SER A 46 21.03 -14.91 -8.01
N ASN A 47 21.52 -13.74 -8.44
CA ASN A 47 20.86 -12.77 -9.29
C ASN A 47 21.75 -12.40 -10.50
N PRO A 48 22.14 -13.37 -11.35
CA PRO A 48 23.16 -13.17 -12.38
C PRO A 48 22.76 -12.21 -13.51
N ASP A 49 21.47 -11.89 -13.64
CA ASP A 49 20.94 -10.94 -14.62
C ASP A 49 21.08 -9.46 -14.18
N TYR A 50 21.48 -9.22 -12.93
CA TYR A 50 21.67 -7.89 -12.33
C TYR A 50 23.15 -7.51 -12.24
N ASP A 51 23.44 -6.22 -12.13
CA ASP A 51 24.82 -5.74 -12.01
C ASP A 51 25.36 -6.09 -10.60
N PRO A 52 26.52 -6.75 -10.47
CA PRO A 52 27.08 -7.09 -9.15
C PRO A 52 27.36 -5.87 -8.26
N ASP A 53 27.57 -4.69 -8.86
CA ASP A 53 27.78 -3.43 -8.13
C ASP A 53 26.44 -2.73 -7.75
N GLU A 54 25.29 -3.36 -8.01
CA GLU A 54 23.98 -2.83 -7.65
C GLU A 54 23.76 -2.81 -6.13
N GLN A 55 22.99 -1.81 -5.67
CA GLN A 55 22.67 -1.60 -4.25
C GLN A 55 21.99 -2.83 -3.64
N LEU A 56 22.54 -3.31 -2.52
CA LEU A 56 21.92 -4.36 -1.70
C LEU A 56 20.71 -3.81 -0.94
N VAL A 57 19.61 -4.56 -0.97
CA VAL A 57 18.45 -4.37 -0.09
C VAL A 57 18.20 -5.66 0.67
N LEU A 58 18.03 -5.59 1.99
CA LEU A 58 17.66 -6.73 2.82
C LEU A 58 16.19 -6.63 3.20
N LEU A 59 15.46 -7.71 2.97
CA LEU A 59 14.02 -7.82 3.21
C LEU A 59 13.66 -9.05 4.04
N SER A 60 12.51 -9.01 4.70
CA SER A 60 11.83 -10.15 5.30
C SER A 60 10.40 -10.23 4.77
N PHE A 61 9.87 -11.43 4.55
CA PHE A 61 8.47 -11.59 4.14
C PHE A 61 7.52 -11.23 5.29
N VAL A 62 6.37 -10.67 4.95
CA VAL A 62 5.35 -10.27 5.95
C VAL A 62 4.86 -11.48 6.74
N ASP A 63 4.66 -12.63 6.08
CA ASP A 63 4.24 -13.87 6.75
C ASP A 63 5.27 -14.35 7.78
N ASP A 64 6.57 -14.27 7.47
CA ASP A 64 7.65 -14.62 8.39
C ASP A 64 7.72 -13.65 9.57
N LEU A 65 7.57 -12.34 9.30
CA LEU A 65 7.51 -11.30 10.32
C LEU A 65 6.33 -11.51 11.27
N ASP A 66 5.14 -11.80 10.74
CA ASP A 66 3.95 -12.05 11.55
C ASP A 66 4.04 -13.34 12.38
N GLU A 67 4.65 -14.39 11.82
CA GLU A 67 4.85 -15.66 12.51
C GLU A 67 5.86 -15.55 13.67
N HIS A 68 7.01 -14.91 13.41
CA HIS A 68 8.14 -14.90 14.34
C HIS A 68 8.17 -13.65 15.26
N TRP A 69 7.64 -12.53 14.77
CA TRP A 69 7.69 -11.23 15.43
C TRP A 69 6.42 -10.41 15.18
N GLY A 70 5.24 -10.93 15.51
CA GLY A 70 3.94 -10.26 15.23
C GLY A 70 3.69 -8.88 15.87
N ALA A 71 4.69 -8.25 16.51
CA ALA A 71 4.66 -6.85 16.94
C ALA A 71 5.56 -5.94 16.09
N TRP A 72 6.16 -6.44 15.01
CA TRP A 72 7.14 -5.73 14.18
C TRP A 72 6.62 -4.37 13.67
N THR A 73 5.33 -4.26 13.35
CA THR A 73 4.69 -3.01 12.90
C THR A 73 4.64 -1.89 13.94
N ALA A 74 4.87 -2.21 15.22
CA ALA A 74 4.87 -1.23 16.30
C ALA A 74 6.25 -0.61 16.56
N HIS A 75 7.28 -1.05 15.83
CA HIS A 75 8.65 -0.57 15.94
C HIS A 75 9.00 0.43 14.84
N ASP A 76 9.98 1.29 15.12
CA ASP A 76 10.48 2.24 14.13
C ASP A 76 11.19 1.49 12.99
N PRO A 77 11.08 1.94 11.72
CA PRO A 77 11.67 1.24 10.59
C PRO A 77 13.18 0.99 10.70
N ASP A 78 13.92 1.91 11.32
CA ASP A 78 15.36 1.77 11.55
C ASP A 78 15.73 0.71 12.61
N GLU A 79 14.76 0.25 13.40
CA GLU A 79 14.93 -0.85 14.37
C GLU A 79 14.64 -2.23 13.76
N LEU A 80 14.06 -2.29 12.54
CA LEU A 80 13.60 -3.55 11.94
C LEU A 80 14.74 -4.55 11.76
N TYR A 81 15.93 -4.10 11.32
CA TYR A 81 17.08 -4.99 11.15
C TYR A 81 17.57 -5.62 12.45
N GLU A 82 17.53 -4.86 13.56
CA GLU A 82 17.88 -5.41 14.87
C GLU A 82 16.81 -6.41 15.32
N GLY A 83 15.53 -6.04 15.18
CA GLY A 83 14.41 -6.89 15.56
C GLY A 83 14.35 -8.22 14.80
N VAL A 84 14.57 -8.23 13.48
CA VAL A 84 14.61 -9.50 12.71
C VAL A 84 15.74 -10.42 13.16
N GLN A 85 16.89 -9.88 13.55
CA GLN A 85 17.99 -10.68 14.09
C GLN A 85 17.67 -11.20 15.50
N GLU A 86 17.09 -10.38 16.36
CA GLU A 86 16.74 -10.77 17.73
C GLU A 86 15.64 -11.84 17.80
N HIS A 87 14.71 -11.81 16.83
CA HIS A 87 13.58 -12.72 16.73
C HIS A 87 13.84 -13.91 15.80
N ASP A 88 15.08 -14.05 15.28
CA ASP A 88 15.48 -15.10 14.33
C ASP A 88 14.52 -15.16 13.11
N VAL A 89 14.05 -13.99 12.63
CA VAL A 89 13.21 -13.87 11.43
C VAL A 89 14.10 -14.05 10.19
N PRO A 90 13.71 -14.91 9.24
CA PRO A 90 14.39 -15.02 7.95
C PRO A 90 14.48 -13.66 7.22
N HIS A 91 15.65 -13.36 6.65
CA HIS A 91 15.86 -12.17 5.84
C HIS A 91 16.77 -12.47 4.65
N TYR A 92 16.58 -11.75 3.55
CA TYR A 92 17.13 -12.09 2.25
C TYR A 92 17.66 -10.85 1.55
N GLY A 93 18.82 -10.99 0.89
CA GLY A 93 19.41 -9.92 0.09
C GLY A 93 18.87 -9.93 -1.34
N PHE A 94 18.52 -8.75 -1.86
CA PHE A 94 18.01 -8.54 -3.22
C PHE A 94 18.71 -7.36 -3.91
N PRO A 95 18.80 -7.36 -5.25
CA PRO A 95 19.10 -6.16 -6.02
C PRO A 95 17.94 -5.16 -5.88
N GLU A 96 18.25 -3.88 -5.63
CA GLU A 96 17.23 -2.83 -5.50
C GLU A 96 16.30 -2.74 -6.72
N GLY A 97 16.82 -2.90 -7.94
CA GLY A 97 16.07 -2.82 -9.19
C GLY A 97 15.18 -4.03 -9.49
N ARG A 98 15.33 -5.14 -8.74
CA ARG A 98 14.42 -6.30 -8.80
C ARG A 98 13.12 -6.06 -8.03
N LEU A 99 13.15 -5.15 -7.06
CA LEU A 99 12.05 -4.90 -6.16
C LEU A 99 11.11 -3.83 -6.71
N VAL A 100 9.81 -4.07 -6.56
CA VAL A 100 8.75 -3.11 -6.87
C VAL A 100 8.11 -2.70 -5.56
N GLU A 101 8.07 -1.40 -5.27
CA GLU A 101 7.38 -0.89 -4.08
C GLU A 101 5.90 -1.30 -4.16
N ALA A 102 5.40 -1.93 -3.10
CA ALA A 102 3.98 -2.20 -2.97
C ALA A 102 3.30 -0.83 -2.86
N ASP A 103 2.41 -0.50 -3.80
CA ASP A 103 1.57 0.68 -3.68
C ASP A 103 0.90 0.63 -2.31
N THR A 104 1.41 1.46 -1.40
CA THR A 104 0.92 1.51 -0.04
C THR A 104 -0.36 2.32 -0.13
N ASP A 105 -1.48 1.67 -0.45
CA ASP A 105 -2.83 2.16 -0.19
C ASP A 105 -3.09 2.16 1.33
N GLU A 106 -2.12 2.69 2.10
CA GLU A 106 -2.13 2.94 3.53
C GLU A 106 -1.24 4.17 3.80
N GLY A 107 -1.63 5.33 3.27
CA GLY A 107 -1.38 6.62 3.92
C GLY A 107 -0.02 7.29 3.72
N ASP A 108 0.40 7.53 2.47
CA ASP A 108 1.25 8.68 2.15
C ASP A 108 0.37 9.95 2.05
N VAL A 109 0.09 10.57 3.20
CA VAL A 109 -0.30 11.98 3.26
C VAL A 109 0.93 12.84 2.97
N ASP A 110 1.36 12.86 1.71
CA ASP A 110 2.10 13.95 1.05
C ASP A 110 2.42 13.56 -0.42
N GLY A 111 1.45 12.97 -1.11
CA GLY A 111 1.39 12.93 -2.55
C GLY A 111 0.11 13.63 -2.99
N ASP A 112 0.21 14.52 -3.95
CA ASP A 112 -0.91 15.21 -4.62
C ASP A 112 -1.75 14.18 -5.43
N ASP A 113 -2.23 13.11 -4.79
CA ASP A 113 -3.35 12.32 -5.26
C ASP A 113 -4.60 13.10 -4.86
N ALA A 114 -4.82 14.21 -5.57
CA ALA A 114 -6.14 14.75 -5.68
C ALA A 114 -7.00 13.61 -6.23
N VAL A 115 -7.71 12.90 -5.34
CA VAL A 115 -8.70 11.90 -5.74
C VAL A 115 -9.55 12.58 -6.79
N GLU A 116 -9.45 12.14 -8.06
CA GLU A 116 -10.01 12.89 -9.17
C GLU A 116 -11.53 12.92 -8.98
N VAL A 117 -12.04 14.03 -8.45
CA VAL A 117 -13.46 14.21 -8.20
C VAL A 117 -14.16 14.04 -9.54
N PRO A 118 -15.02 13.03 -9.71
CA PRO A 118 -15.68 12.80 -10.99
C PRO A 118 -16.43 14.06 -11.39
N ALA A 119 -16.31 14.51 -12.65
CA ALA A 119 -17.08 15.66 -13.13
C ALA A 119 -18.60 15.44 -12.96
N GLU A 120 -19.01 14.17 -12.91
CA GLU A 120 -20.35 13.71 -12.60
C GLU A 120 -20.83 14.08 -11.20
N PHE A 121 -19.94 14.36 -10.23
CA PHE A 121 -20.33 14.78 -8.87
C PHE A 121 -21.13 16.08 -8.87
N GLU A 122 -20.79 17.04 -9.72
CA GLU A 122 -21.59 18.26 -9.87
C GLU A 122 -23.01 17.93 -10.32
N THR A 123 -23.13 17.03 -11.31
CA THR A 123 -24.44 16.61 -11.83
C THR A 123 -25.22 15.81 -10.78
N ILE A 124 -24.57 14.91 -10.05
CA ILE A 124 -25.19 14.10 -9.00
C ILE A 124 -25.66 14.99 -7.85
N ARG A 125 -24.83 15.94 -7.42
CA ARG A 125 -25.15 16.95 -6.41
C ARG A 125 -26.40 17.72 -6.80
N GLU A 126 -26.44 18.32 -8.00
CA GLU A 126 -27.60 19.07 -8.48
C GLU A 126 -28.87 18.21 -8.45
N ARG A 127 -28.77 16.93 -8.87
CA ARG A 127 -29.91 16.01 -8.89
C ARG A 127 -30.40 15.64 -7.50
N LEU A 128 -29.49 15.46 -6.54
CA LEU A 128 -29.82 15.19 -5.15
C LEU A 128 -30.45 16.44 -4.50
N GLU A 129 -29.92 17.63 -4.74
CA GLU A 129 -30.49 18.90 -4.27
C GLU A 129 -31.90 19.15 -4.88
N GLU A 130 -32.11 18.86 -6.17
CA GLU A 130 -33.43 18.89 -6.82
C GLU A 130 -34.43 17.91 -6.16
N ASN A 131 -33.93 16.80 -5.62
CA ASN A 131 -34.73 15.83 -4.86
C ASN A 131 -34.89 16.21 -3.38
N GLY A 132 -34.38 17.38 -2.97
CA GLY A 132 -34.50 17.95 -1.64
C GLY A 132 -33.58 17.29 -0.62
N PHE A 133 -32.41 16.82 -1.05
CA PHE A 133 -31.30 16.46 -0.15
C PHE A 133 -30.38 17.67 0.02
N THR A 134 -29.76 17.79 1.19
CA THR A 134 -28.60 18.65 1.41
C THR A 134 -27.37 17.87 0.98
N VAL A 135 -26.49 18.47 0.18
CA VAL A 135 -25.28 17.78 -0.31
C VAL A 135 -24.06 18.65 -0.08
N GLU A 136 -23.05 18.07 0.57
CA GLU A 136 -21.73 18.63 0.76
C GLU A 136 -20.72 17.76 0.02
N VAL A 137 -19.77 18.40 -0.66
CA VAL A 137 -18.70 17.70 -1.39
C VAL A 137 -17.47 17.74 -0.51
N ASP A 138 -16.90 16.57 -0.27
CA ASP A 138 -15.56 16.44 0.28
C ASP A 138 -14.60 16.24 -0.89
N GLU A 139 -13.92 17.32 -1.27
CA GLU A 139 -12.94 17.32 -2.36
C GLU A 139 -11.64 16.61 -1.96
N GLU A 140 -11.39 16.41 -0.66
CA GLU A 140 -10.20 15.73 -0.14
C GLU A 140 -10.37 14.21 -0.20
N ALA A 141 -11.58 13.71 0.10
CA ALA A 141 -11.92 12.29 0.03
C ALA A 141 -12.61 11.86 -1.29
N ALA A 142 -12.93 12.82 -2.17
CA ALA A 142 -13.85 12.64 -3.31
C ALA A 142 -15.15 11.92 -2.94
N GLU A 143 -15.83 12.43 -1.92
CA GLU A 143 -17.12 11.91 -1.45
C GLU A 143 -18.23 12.97 -1.48
N LEU A 144 -19.47 12.53 -1.65
CA LEU A 144 -20.66 13.37 -1.43
C LEU A 144 -21.33 12.97 -0.11
N TYR A 145 -21.39 13.91 0.81
CA TYR A 145 -22.16 13.81 2.03
C TYR A 145 -23.59 14.29 1.76
N VAL A 146 -24.53 13.37 1.82
CA VAL A 146 -25.93 13.60 1.45
C VAL A 146 -26.79 13.46 2.70
N GLU A 147 -27.50 14.51 3.09
CA GLU A 147 -28.38 14.50 4.26
C GLU A 147 -29.83 14.79 3.87
N LYS A 148 -30.76 14.06 4.47
CA LYS A 148 -32.18 14.44 4.45
C LYS A 148 -32.93 13.93 5.66
N TYR A 149 -33.62 14.84 6.34
CA TYR A 149 -34.42 14.58 7.55
C TYR A 149 -33.59 13.99 8.70
N GLY A 150 -32.31 14.38 8.80
CA GLY A 150 -31.39 13.84 9.81
C GLY A 150 -30.96 12.41 9.52
N THR A 151 -31.03 11.97 8.27
CA THR A 151 -30.44 10.72 7.81
C THR A 151 -29.35 11.05 6.80
N GLU A 152 -28.16 10.52 7.06
CA GLU A 152 -26.93 10.83 6.34
C GLU A 152 -26.52 9.65 5.46
N TYR A 153 -26.00 9.95 4.29
CA TYR A 153 -25.48 9.00 3.32
C TYR A 153 -24.15 9.54 2.80
N VAL A 154 -23.23 8.65 2.50
CA VAL A 154 -21.96 8.98 1.85
C VAL A 154 -21.94 8.30 0.50
N VAL A 155 -21.63 9.06 -0.54
CA VAL A 155 -21.44 8.55 -1.91
C VAL A 155 -19.98 8.68 -2.26
N ALA A 156 -19.32 7.56 -2.51
CA ALA A 156 -17.93 7.52 -2.95
C ALA A 156 -17.81 7.69 -4.48
N ALA A 157 -16.60 8.00 -4.97
CA ALA A 157 -16.30 8.22 -6.38
C ALA A 157 -16.62 7.01 -7.29
N ASP A 158 -16.59 5.79 -6.75
CA ASP A 158 -16.94 4.56 -7.46
C ASP A 158 -18.47 4.34 -7.59
N GLY A 159 -19.28 5.24 -7.03
CA GLY A 159 -20.73 5.16 -7.01
C GLY A 159 -21.30 4.34 -5.85
N THR A 160 -20.44 3.85 -4.95
CA THR A 160 -20.89 3.17 -3.74
C THR A 160 -21.60 4.16 -2.82
N VAL A 161 -22.77 3.76 -2.29
CA VAL A 161 -23.56 4.57 -1.34
C VAL A 161 -23.65 3.85 0.00
N THR A 162 -23.09 4.46 1.03
CA THR A 162 -23.16 3.98 2.42
C THR A 162 -24.10 4.88 3.25
N GLY A 163 -24.62 4.36 4.36
CA GLY A 163 -25.58 5.05 5.22
C GLY A 163 -26.83 4.22 5.57
N ASP A 164 -27.69 4.81 6.39
CA ASP A 164 -28.91 4.19 6.91
C ASP A 164 -29.85 3.68 5.80
N GLU A 165 -30.67 2.66 6.07
CA GLU A 165 -31.49 2.03 5.02
C GLU A 165 -32.64 2.92 4.47
N GLY A 166 -32.95 4.03 5.14
CA GLY A 166 -34.17 4.81 4.91
C GLY A 166 -34.38 5.30 3.48
N LEU A 167 -33.46 6.12 2.97
CA LEU A 167 -33.49 6.67 1.61
C LEU A 167 -32.31 6.20 0.75
N ARG A 168 -31.48 5.27 1.24
CA ARG A 168 -30.28 4.77 0.53
C ARG A 168 -30.60 4.33 -0.89
N ASN A 169 -31.64 3.51 -1.07
CA ASN A 169 -32.08 3.06 -2.40
C ASN A 169 -32.41 4.21 -3.37
N ARG A 170 -32.92 5.33 -2.84
CA ARG A 170 -33.23 6.51 -3.64
C ARG A 170 -31.96 7.29 -4.00
N VAL A 171 -31.02 7.42 -3.06
CA VAL A 171 -29.71 8.03 -3.30
C VAL A 171 -28.94 7.21 -4.33
N THR A 172 -28.80 5.89 -4.12
CA THR A 172 -28.17 4.95 -5.07
C THR A 172 -28.78 5.01 -6.46
N SER A 173 -30.12 5.10 -6.58
CA SER A 173 -30.78 5.20 -7.88
C SER A 173 -30.49 6.50 -8.62
N ILE A 174 -30.16 7.59 -7.92
CA ILE A 174 -29.77 8.86 -8.53
C ILE A 174 -28.30 8.77 -8.94
N VAL A 175 -27.42 8.25 -8.08
CA VAL A 175 -25.99 8.07 -8.32
C VAL A 175 -25.72 7.16 -9.53
N ASN A 176 -26.27 5.95 -9.56
CA ASN A 176 -26.09 4.95 -10.64
C ASN A 176 -26.62 5.37 -12.02
N ARG A 177 -27.21 6.56 -12.13
CA ARG A 177 -27.62 7.11 -13.43
C ARG A 177 -26.47 7.88 -14.09
N TYR A 178 -25.50 8.30 -13.31
CA TYR A 178 -24.41 9.18 -13.73
C TYR A 178 -23.03 8.53 -13.53
N LEU A 179 -22.93 7.52 -12.64
CA LEU A 179 -21.83 6.56 -12.52
C LEU A 179 -22.32 5.16 -12.91
#